data_AF-A0A2E3A0Q6-F1
#
_entry.id   AF-A0A2E3A0Q6-F1
#
_cell.length_a   1.000
_cell.length_b   1.000
_cell.length_c   1.000
_cell.angle_alpha   90.00
_cell.angle_beta   90.00
_cell.angle_gamma   90.00
#
_symmetry.space_group_name_H-M   'P 1'
#
loop_
_entity.id
_entity.type
_entity.pdbx_description
1 polymer ?
#
loop_
_entity_poly.entity_id
_entity_poly.type
_entity_poly.pdbx_seq_one_letter_code
_entity_poly.pdbx_strand_id
1 'polypeptide(L)'
;MKRGSLNLFFFCFCLILIGPGFLLTAKAQVTATLEINKPQLLPRENFFVRLKIVNFSGQTLVFGEDNNWLQFQIENEVGEVLDPISEPPKVEGRFTVESSIRATKQIDLSSHYALEKAGRYKLTAKVYVKQWGRLLPVNPIKFDVVNGSVLWQQMFGVPLKKGEPPTQPQRRRYVLQQAKNLRMMTLYVRVDDGPGGRVHKVSPVCPMVTFNEPVAQVDPAGNLHVLCQSGARIYNYSVLSPDGLIKIRHHYNIVGSRPRLVFKEGKIIVAGGLKLLRPDDLPSRNKNNEKPKLILPETVTKPIPVIREPVAERKKQ
;
A
#
# COMPACT_ATOMS: atom_id res chain seq x y z
N MET A 1 33.16 87.94 7.90
CA MET A 1 33.89 86.69 8.23
C MET A 1 32.86 85.57 8.38
N LYS A 2 32.94 84.51 7.54
CA LYS A 2 32.12 83.26 7.48
C LYS A 2 30.65 83.42 7.00
N ARG A 3 30.34 83.03 5.76
CA ARG A 3 29.77 81.72 5.27
C ARG A 3 28.41 81.43 5.91
N GLY A 4 27.27 81.19 5.24
CA GLY A 4 26.92 80.89 3.86
C GLY A 4 25.77 79.86 3.91
N SER A 5 24.67 80.05 3.17
CA SER A 5 23.80 78.96 2.69
C SER A 5 22.86 79.49 1.60
N LEU A 6 22.88 78.81 0.45
CA LEU A 6 22.14 79.12 -0.76
C LEU A 6 21.13 77.98 -0.95
N ASN A 7 19.82 78.28 -0.88
CA ASN A 7 18.77 77.29 -1.14
C ASN A 7 18.45 77.27 -2.64
N LEU A 8 18.68 76.11 -3.26
CA LEU A 8 18.46 75.85 -4.68
C LEU A 8 17.05 75.26 -4.86
N PHE A 9 16.19 75.99 -5.60
CA PHE A 9 14.91 75.52 -6.10
C PHE A 9 15.11 74.38 -7.12
N PHE A 10 14.41 73.26 -6.97
CA PHE A 10 14.33 72.23 -8.00
C PHE A 10 12.87 71.92 -8.34
N PHE A 11 12.52 72.17 -9.60
CA PHE A 11 11.23 71.89 -10.24
C PHE A 11 10.96 70.37 -10.24
N CYS A 12 9.77 69.96 -9.80
CA CYS A 12 9.31 68.58 -9.85
C CYS A 12 8.61 68.32 -11.19
N PHE A 13 9.24 67.55 -12.07
CA PHE A 13 8.70 67.09 -13.35
C PHE A 13 8.04 65.71 -13.14
N CYS A 14 6.74 65.60 -13.36
CA CYS A 14 5.99 64.34 -13.31
C CYS A 14 6.41 63.42 -14.48
N LEU A 15 7.13 62.34 -14.18
CA LEU A 15 7.37 61.24 -15.11
C LEU A 15 6.36 60.12 -14.83
N ILE A 16 5.41 59.92 -15.75
CA ILE A 16 4.49 58.77 -15.74
C ILE A 16 5.30 57.53 -16.16
N LEU A 17 5.67 56.70 -15.20
CA LEU A 17 6.30 55.39 -15.43
C LEU A 17 5.20 54.35 -15.70
N ILE A 18 5.00 54.02 -16.97
CA ILE A 18 4.21 52.88 -17.44
C ILE A 18 4.96 51.60 -17.01
N GLY A 19 4.52 51.00 -15.90
CA GLY A 19 5.06 49.73 -15.42
C GLY A 19 4.65 48.58 -16.36
N PRO A 20 5.59 47.75 -16.83
CA PRO A 20 5.25 46.60 -17.66
C PRO A 20 4.45 45.58 -16.86
N GLY A 21 3.39 45.08 -17.51
CA GLY A 21 2.32 44.24 -16.99
C GLY A 21 2.73 43.19 -15.96
N PHE A 22 2.06 43.25 -14.81
CA PHE A 22 1.81 42.09 -13.97
C PHE A 22 1.01 41.08 -14.82
N LEU A 23 1.70 40.17 -15.50
CA LEU A 23 1.09 39.00 -16.12
C LEU A 23 0.57 38.12 -14.99
N LEU A 24 -0.71 38.29 -14.66
CA LEU A 24 -1.46 37.31 -13.87
C LEU A 24 -1.41 35.99 -14.65
N THR A 25 -0.56 35.08 -14.20
CA THR A 25 -0.53 33.70 -14.68
C THR A 25 -1.88 33.09 -14.35
N ALA A 26 -2.77 33.05 -15.34
CA ALA A 26 -4.06 32.38 -15.25
C ALA A 26 -3.82 30.95 -14.77
N LYS A 27 -4.24 30.64 -13.54
CA LYS A 27 -4.23 29.25 -13.06
C LYS A 27 -5.17 28.46 -13.98
N ALA A 28 -4.67 27.33 -14.48
CA ALA A 28 -5.34 26.53 -15.50
C ALA A 28 -6.81 26.24 -15.11
N GLN A 29 -7.73 26.42 -16.07
CA GLN A 29 -9.17 26.16 -15.91
C GLN A 29 -9.46 24.72 -15.45
N VAL A 30 -8.55 23.79 -15.68
CA VAL A 30 -8.54 22.44 -15.09
C VAL A 30 -7.13 22.16 -14.59
N THR A 31 -7.03 21.66 -13.37
CA THR A 31 -5.78 21.19 -12.79
C THR A 31 -5.83 19.69 -12.61
N ALA A 32 -4.84 18.97 -13.15
CA ALA A 32 -4.68 17.54 -12.97
C ALA A 32 -3.38 17.24 -12.20
N THR A 33 -3.46 16.38 -11.19
CA THR A 33 -2.29 15.95 -10.40
C THR A 33 -2.28 14.44 -10.22
N LEU A 34 -1.08 13.87 -10.10
CA LEU A 34 -0.88 12.46 -9.75
C LEU A 34 -0.41 12.32 -8.32
N GLU A 35 -0.80 11.20 -7.71
CA GLU A 35 -0.22 10.72 -6.45
C GLU A 35 0.06 9.23 -6.59
N ILE A 36 1.25 8.79 -6.18
CA ILE A 36 1.56 7.37 -6.02
C ILE A 36 1.19 6.92 -4.61
N ASN A 37 0.78 5.67 -4.47
CA ASN A 37 0.42 5.09 -3.17
C ASN A 37 1.59 5.00 -2.18
N LYS A 38 2.83 4.90 -2.69
CA LYS A 38 4.07 4.84 -1.90
C LYS A 38 5.19 5.59 -2.64
N PRO A 39 5.98 6.43 -1.96
CA PRO A 39 7.09 7.13 -2.61
C PRO A 39 8.29 6.22 -2.88
N GLN A 40 8.35 5.07 -2.20
CA GLN A 40 9.40 4.07 -2.33
C GLN A 40 8.77 2.70 -2.56
N LEU A 41 9.23 1.99 -3.60
CA LEU A 41 8.76 0.67 -4.00
C LEU A 41 9.93 -0.32 -4.05
N LEU A 42 9.63 -1.60 -3.93
CA LEU A 42 10.55 -2.66 -4.31
C LEU A 42 10.42 -2.99 -5.81
N PRO A 43 11.47 -3.55 -6.45
CA PRO A 43 11.37 -4.11 -7.78
C PRO A 43 10.18 -5.05 -7.90
N ARG A 44 9.36 -4.85 -8.94
CA ARG A 44 8.14 -5.62 -9.23
C ARG A 44 7.11 -5.61 -8.10
N GLU A 45 7.12 -4.62 -7.21
CA GLU A 45 6.04 -4.38 -6.25
C GLU A 45 4.80 -3.81 -6.93
N ASN A 46 3.62 -4.29 -6.52
CA ASN A 46 2.37 -3.71 -6.97
C ASN A 46 2.22 -2.28 -6.45
N PHE A 47 1.87 -1.36 -7.36
CA PHE A 47 1.66 0.05 -7.06
C PHE A 47 0.49 0.60 -7.85
N PHE A 48 -0.17 1.60 -7.28
CA PHE A 48 -1.28 2.28 -7.93
C PHE A 48 -1.09 3.78 -7.84
N VAL A 49 -1.69 4.48 -8.79
CA VAL A 49 -1.65 5.93 -8.90
C VAL A 49 -3.06 6.48 -8.76
N ARG A 50 -3.17 7.65 -8.15
CA ARG A 50 -4.42 8.42 -8.07
C ARG A 50 -4.27 9.65 -8.94
N LEU A 51 -5.10 9.73 -9.98
CA LEU A 51 -5.29 10.93 -10.77
C LEU A 51 -6.36 11.78 -10.08
N LYS A 52 -6.03 13.02 -9.74
CA LYS A 52 -6.94 14.01 -9.20
C LYS A 52 -7.17 15.09 -10.25
N ILE A 53 -8.43 15.34 -10.58
CA ILE A 53 -8.83 16.38 -11.53
C ILE A 53 -9.68 17.38 -10.76
N VAL A 54 -9.28 18.65 -10.81
CA VAL A 54 -10.04 19.78 -10.26
C VAL A 54 -10.48 20.67 -11.42
N ASN A 55 -11.78 20.88 -11.52
CA ASN A 55 -12.37 21.66 -12.61
C ASN A 55 -12.73 23.06 -12.12
N PHE A 56 -12.20 24.10 -12.76
CA PHE A 56 -12.52 25.52 -12.54
C PHE A 56 -12.99 26.21 -13.82
N SER A 57 -13.51 25.44 -14.79
CA SER A 57 -13.85 25.94 -16.12
C SER A 57 -15.24 26.56 -16.25
N GLY A 58 -16.08 26.49 -15.22
CA GLY A 58 -17.47 26.96 -15.28
C GLY A 58 -18.43 26.00 -16.00
N GLN A 59 -17.95 24.87 -16.53
CA GLN A 59 -18.76 23.86 -17.21
C GLN A 59 -18.49 22.46 -16.66
N THR A 60 -19.46 21.56 -16.78
CA THR A 60 -19.27 20.14 -16.44
C THR A 60 -18.43 19.44 -17.50
N LEU A 61 -17.38 18.76 -17.06
CA LEU A 61 -16.50 17.95 -17.91
C LEU A 61 -16.87 16.48 -17.81
N VAL A 62 -16.56 15.72 -18.86
CA VAL A 62 -16.93 14.31 -19.03
C VAL A 62 -15.66 13.58 -19.45
N PHE A 63 -15.35 12.49 -18.75
CA PHE A 63 -14.17 11.67 -18.99
C PHE A 63 -14.56 10.19 -18.99
N GLY A 64 -13.70 9.33 -19.55
CA GLY A 64 -13.91 7.88 -19.53
C GLY A 64 -15.01 7.37 -20.47
N GLU A 65 -15.39 8.14 -21.50
CA GLU A 65 -16.25 7.65 -22.60
C GLU A 65 -15.49 6.69 -23.53
N ASP A 66 -14.17 6.88 -23.62
CA ASP A 66 -13.24 6.04 -24.37
C ASP A 66 -11.98 5.77 -23.50
N ASN A 67 -10.97 5.11 -24.06
CA ASN A 67 -9.70 4.82 -23.39
C ASN A 67 -8.56 5.80 -23.75
N ASN A 68 -8.82 6.78 -24.62
CA ASN A 68 -7.80 7.69 -25.14
C ASN A 68 -7.66 8.96 -24.30
N TRP A 69 -8.56 9.14 -23.31
CA TRP A 69 -8.56 10.33 -22.47
C TRP A 69 -7.39 10.43 -21.49
N LEU A 70 -6.65 9.34 -21.23
CA LEU A 70 -5.58 9.30 -20.24
C LEU A 70 -4.40 8.48 -20.75
N GLN A 71 -3.22 9.08 -20.74
CA GLN A 71 -1.97 8.44 -21.16
C GLN A 71 -0.94 8.55 -20.05
N PHE A 72 -0.19 7.47 -19.80
CA PHE A 72 0.89 7.42 -18.82
C PHE A 72 2.22 7.16 -19.51
N GLN A 73 3.28 7.72 -18.95
CA GLN A 73 4.65 7.45 -19.36
C GLN A 73 5.55 7.44 -18.13
N ILE A 74 6.32 6.37 -17.97
CA ILE A 74 7.31 6.22 -16.90
C ILE A 74 8.69 6.33 -17.53
N GLU A 75 9.54 7.17 -16.95
CA GLU A 75 10.94 7.32 -17.34
C GLU A 75 11.84 6.91 -16.18
N ASN A 76 12.99 6.32 -16.49
CA ASN A 76 14.06 6.08 -15.51
C ASN A 76 14.92 7.35 -15.29
N GLU A 77 15.92 7.25 -14.42
CA GLU A 77 16.81 8.35 -14.06
C GLU A 77 17.62 8.90 -15.25
N VAL A 78 17.91 8.06 -16.24
CA VAL A 78 18.64 8.43 -17.46
C VAL A 78 17.71 9.06 -18.51
N GLY A 79 16.40 9.12 -18.24
CA GLY A 79 15.38 9.66 -19.15
C GLY A 79 14.87 8.65 -20.17
N GLU A 80 15.24 7.37 -20.07
CA GLU A 80 14.70 6.33 -20.94
C GLU A 80 13.26 6.03 -20.56
N VAL A 81 12.38 6.00 -21.56
CA VAL A 81 10.98 5.64 -21.39
C VAL A 81 10.86 4.12 -21.24
N LEU A 82 10.11 3.69 -20.24
CA LEU A 82 9.82 2.28 -20.03
C LEU A 82 8.71 1.83 -20.96
N ASP A 83 9.00 0.81 -21.77
CA ASP A 83 7.99 0.15 -22.57
C ASP A 83 7.00 -0.62 -21.66
N PRO A 84 5.68 -0.48 -21.90
CA PRO A 84 4.69 -1.29 -21.22
C PRO A 84 4.89 -2.79 -21.50
N ILE A 85 4.77 -3.63 -20.48
CA ILE A 85 4.81 -5.10 -20.61
C ILE A 85 3.47 -5.71 -21.06
N SER A 86 2.42 -4.90 -21.08
CA SER A 86 1.09 -5.26 -21.58
C SER A 86 0.41 -4.00 -22.13
N GLU A 87 -0.73 -4.14 -22.80
CA GLU A 87 -1.52 -2.99 -23.28
C GLU A 87 -1.71 -1.97 -22.15
N PRO A 88 -1.53 -0.65 -22.38
CA PRO A 88 -1.75 0.36 -21.35
C PRO A 88 -3.11 0.23 -20.66
N PRO A 89 -3.24 0.65 -19.39
CA PRO A 89 -4.48 0.49 -18.64
C PRO A 89 -5.63 1.18 -19.36
N LYS A 90 -6.67 0.42 -19.69
CA LYS A 90 -7.95 0.94 -20.19
C LYS A 90 -8.72 1.54 -19.02
N VAL A 91 -8.61 2.86 -18.86
CA VAL A 91 -9.24 3.57 -17.72
C VAL A 91 -10.69 3.88 -18.07
N GLU A 92 -11.50 2.83 -18.01
CA GLU A 92 -12.91 2.85 -18.37
C GLU A 92 -13.81 3.37 -17.22
N GLY A 93 -15.05 3.68 -17.59
CA GLY A 93 -16.09 4.15 -16.70
C GLY A 93 -16.29 5.65 -16.83
N ARG A 94 -17.34 6.02 -17.56
CA ARG A 94 -17.78 7.40 -17.75
C ARG A 94 -18.00 8.07 -16.41
N PHE A 95 -17.42 9.25 -16.22
CA PHE A 95 -17.67 10.09 -15.07
C PHE A 95 -17.68 11.57 -15.45
N THR A 96 -18.37 12.36 -14.63
CA THR A 96 -18.44 13.80 -14.79
C THR A 96 -17.67 14.52 -13.69
N VAL A 97 -17.16 15.70 -14.01
CA VAL A 97 -16.53 16.61 -13.06
C VAL A 97 -17.17 17.97 -13.23
N GLU A 98 -18.09 18.31 -12.33
CA GLU A 98 -18.76 19.62 -12.32
C GLU A 98 -17.76 20.74 -12.04
N SER A 99 -18.15 21.98 -12.35
CA SER A 99 -17.33 23.14 -12.00
C SER A 99 -17.15 23.24 -10.48
N SER A 100 -15.94 23.61 -10.07
CA SER A 100 -15.48 23.69 -8.68
C SER A 100 -15.46 22.34 -7.92
N ILE A 101 -15.67 21.21 -8.62
CA ILE A 101 -15.61 19.87 -8.04
C ILE A 101 -14.28 19.18 -8.37
N ARG A 102 -13.86 18.29 -7.46
CA ARG A 102 -12.70 17.42 -7.61
C ARG A 102 -13.14 15.97 -7.81
N ALA A 103 -12.64 15.34 -8.88
CA ALA A 103 -12.74 13.91 -9.09
C ALA A 103 -11.40 13.22 -8.79
N THR A 104 -11.45 11.98 -8.29
CA THR A 104 -10.27 11.14 -8.06
C THR A 104 -10.48 9.77 -8.68
N LYS A 105 -9.57 9.35 -9.56
CA LYS A 105 -9.57 8.02 -10.17
C LYS A 105 -8.31 7.28 -9.71
N GLN A 106 -8.46 6.04 -9.25
CA GLN A 106 -7.34 5.16 -8.92
C GLN A 106 -7.08 4.20 -10.08
N ILE A 107 -5.80 4.03 -10.44
CA ILE A 107 -5.36 3.20 -11.57
C ILE A 107 -4.21 2.31 -11.09
N ASP A 108 -4.30 1.01 -11.33
CA ASP A 108 -3.18 0.08 -11.13
C ASP A 108 -2.25 0.12 -12.35
N LEU A 109 -0.98 0.49 -12.14
CA LEU A 109 0.02 0.52 -13.22
C LEU A 109 0.95 -0.69 -13.17
N SER A 110 0.92 -1.49 -12.09
CA SER A 110 1.87 -2.58 -11.89
C SER A 110 1.69 -3.76 -12.83
N SER A 111 0.48 -3.95 -13.37
CA SER A 111 0.21 -4.94 -14.41
C SER A 111 0.73 -4.54 -15.80
N HIS A 112 1.03 -3.25 -15.99
CA HIS A 112 1.37 -2.67 -17.28
C HIS A 112 2.82 -2.21 -17.37
N TYR A 113 3.44 -1.84 -16.24
CA TYR A 113 4.83 -1.38 -16.20
C TYR A 113 5.67 -2.24 -15.26
N ALA A 114 6.75 -2.78 -15.80
CA ALA A 114 7.72 -3.59 -15.08
C ALA A 114 8.85 -2.74 -14.48
N LEU A 115 8.69 -2.35 -13.22
CA LEU A 115 9.77 -1.71 -12.46
C LEU A 115 10.79 -2.75 -11.99
N GLU A 116 11.74 -3.12 -12.86
CA GLU A 116 12.70 -4.19 -12.57
C GLU A 116 13.94 -3.75 -11.81
N LYS A 117 14.43 -2.54 -12.11
CA LYS A 117 15.71 -2.04 -11.60
C LYS A 117 15.46 -1.09 -10.44
N ALA A 118 16.37 -1.12 -9.47
CA ALA A 118 16.43 -0.04 -8.49
C ALA A 118 16.91 1.25 -9.16
N GLY A 119 16.36 2.37 -8.74
CA GLY A 119 16.65 3.68 -9.31
C GLY A 119 15.51 4.67 -9.09
N ARG A 120 15.74 5.91 -9.52
CA ARG A 120 14.71 6.94 -9.51
C ARG A 120 13.88 6.88 -10.78
N TYR A 121 12.57 7.06 -10.63
CA TYR A 121 11.61 7.06 -11.71
C TYR A 121 10.79 8.34 -11.73
N LYS A 122 10.36 8.74 -12.92
CA LYS A 122 9.46 9.87 -13.15
C LYS A 122 8.22 9.36 -13.87
N LEU A 123 7.06 9.50 -13.24
CA LEU A 123 5.76 9.24 -13.87
C LEU A 123 5.18 10.56 -14.38
N THR A 124 4.83 10.57 -15.66
CA THR A 124 4.11 11.65 -16.33
C THR A 124 2.75 11.12 -16.80
N ALA A 125 1.78 12.02 -16.93
CA ALA A 125 0.52 11.71 -17.59
C ALA A 125 0.00 12.90 -18.40
N LYS A 126 -0.89 12.59 -19.34
CA LYS A 126 -1.65 13.58 -20.13
C LYS A 126 -3.12 13.23 -20.05
N VAL A 127 -3.96 14.24 -19.84
CA VAL A 127 -5.43 14.11 -19.81
C VAL A 127 -6.01 14.82 -21.03
N TYR A 128 -6.73 14.10 -21.88
CA TYR A 128 -7.44 14.69 -23.01
C TYR A 128 -8.86 15.07 -22.59
N VAL A 129 -9.21 16.36 -22.77
CA VAL A 129 -10.56 16.85 -22.55
C VAL A 129 -11.27 16.94 -23.90
N LYS A 130 -12.13 15.96 -24.18
CA LYS A 130 -12.83 15.82 -25.46
C LYS A 130 -13.66 17.05 -25.83
N GLN A 131 -14.37 17.66 -24.86
CA GLN A 131 -15.16 18.87 -25.07
C GLN A 131 -14.34 20.06 -25.61
N TRP A 132 -13.03 20.07 -25.37
CA TRP A 132 -12.14 21.16 -25.76
C TRP A 132 -11.19 20.79 -26.87
N GLY A 133 -11.13 19.51 -27.25
CA GLY A 133 -10.14 19.00 -28.20
C GLY A 133 -8.69 19.20 -27.75
N ARG A 134 -8.42 19.26 -26.43
CA ARG A 134 -7.10 19.64 -25.89
C ARG A 134 -6.54 18.60 -24.92
N LEU A 135 -5.22 18.39 -25.00
CA LEU A 135 -4.44 17.66 -24.02
C LEU A 135 -3.96 18.60 -22.91
N LEU A 136 -4.23 18.22 -21.67
CA LEU A 136 -3.76 18.90 -20.48
C LEU A 136 -2.59 18.12 -19.89
N PRO A 137 -1.45 18.77 -19.62
CA PRO A 137 -0.36 18.13 -18.91
C PRO A 137 -0.76 17.89 -17.45
N VAL A 138 -0.36 16.74 -16.93
CA VAL A 138 -0.50 16.41 -15.51
C VAL A 138 0.83 16.64 -14.82
N ASN A 139 0.84 17.24 -13.63
CA ASN A 139 2.08 17.46 -12.89
C ASN A 139 2.80 16.12 -12.66
N PRO A 140 4.07 15.98 -13.07
CA PRO A 140 4.80 14.74 -12.94
C PRO A 140 5.11 14.44 -11.48
N ILE A 141 5.22 13.15 -11.16
CA ILE A 141 5.67 12.69 -9.85
C ILE A 141 6.96 11.89 -9.99
N LYS A 142 7.85 12.05 -9.01
CA LYS A 142 9.06 11.25 -8.87
C LYS A 142 8.88 10.27 -7.73
N PHE A 143 9.40 9.06 -7.90
CA PHE A 143 9.39 8.01 -6.89
C PHE A 143 10.64 7.13 -7.05
N ASP A 144 11.00 6.41 -5.99
CA ASP A 144 12.20 5.59 -5.99
C ASP A 144 11.84 4.10 -5.94
N VAL A 145 12.55 3.28 -6.70
CA VAL A 145 12.54 1.82 -6.58
C VAL A 145 13.85 1.43 -5.92
N VAL A 146 13.80 0.67 -4.83
CA VAL A 146 14.99 0.28 -4.07
C VAL A 146 15.07 -1.22 -3.87
N ASN A 147 16.29 -1.74 -3.82
CA ASN A 147 16.48 -3.14 -3.45
C ASN A 147 16.23 -3.35 -1.95
N GLY A 148 15.56 -4.45 -1.61
CA GLY A 148 15.47 -4.93 -0.24
C GLY A 148 16.70 -5.76 0.14
N SER A 149 16.98 -5.83 1.44
CA SER A 149 17.99 -6.75 1.99
C SER A 149 17.36 -8.14 2.13
N VAL A 150 17.90 -9.14 1.43
CA VAL A 150 17.45 -10.53 1.54
C VAL A 150 17.84 -11.10 2.90
N LEU A 151 16.86 -11.69 3.59
CA LEU A 151 17.04 -12.35 4.89
C LEU A 151 17.00 -13.87 4.77
N TRP A 152 16.16 -14.38 3.87
CA TRP A 152 15.99 -15.80 3.67
C TRP A 152 15.50 -16.07 2.25
N GLN A 153 15.88 -17.21 1.68
CA GLN A 153 15.36 -17.65 0.39
C GLN A 153 15.34 -19.17 0.31
N GLN A 154 14.38 -19.71 -0.44
CA GLN A 154 14.31 -21.15 -0.73
C GLN A 154 13.69 -21.39 -2.10
N MET A 155 14.35 -22.22 -2.90
CA MET A 155 13.79 -22.78 -4.12
C MET A 155 13.00 -24.06 -3.82
N PHE A 156 11.90 -24.25 -4.55
CA PHE A 156 11.04 -25.43 -4.42
C PHE A 156 10.36 -25.73 -5.76
N GLY A 157 9.93 -26.98 -5.94
CA GLY A 157 9.04 -27.38 -7.03
C GLY A 157 7.59 -27.14 -6.63
N VAL A 158 6.80 -26.54 -7.51
CA VAL A 158 5.35 -26.40 -7.31
C VAL A 158 4.70 -27.77 -7.49
N PRO A 159 3.96 -28.28 -6.48
CA PRO A 159 3.24 -29.55 -6.61
C PRO A 159 2.23 -29.49 -7.75
N LEU A 160 2.14 -30.57 -8.53
CA LEU A 160 1.12 -30.71 -9.58
C LEU A 160 -0.28 -30.70 -8.96
N LYS A 161 -1.25 -30.11 -9.67
CA LYS A 161 -2.64 -30.19 -9.21
C LYS A 161 -3.14 -31.62 -9.42
N LYS A 162 -4.02 -32.07 -8.52
CA LYS A 162 -4.61 -33.41 -8.59
C LYS A 162 -5.30 -33.61 -9.95
N GLY A 163 -4.86 -34.59 -10.72
CA GLY A 163 -5.42 -34.91 -12.04
C GLY A 163 -4.63 -34.34 -13.24
N GLU A 164 -3.57 -33.55 -13.01
CA GLU A 164 -2.65 -33.16 -14.08
C GLU A 164 -1.65 -34.28 -14.39
N PRO A 165 -1.26 -34.47 -15.66
CA PRO A 165 -0.25 -35.46 -16.04
C PRO A 165 1.09 -35.13 -15.37
N PRO A 166 1.89 -36.15 -15.00
CA PRO A 166 3.22 -35.94 -14.45
C PRO A 166 4.09 -35.21 -15.49
N THR A 167 4.33 -33.93 -15.23
CA THR A 167 5.17 -33.05 -16.03
C THR A 167 6.30 -32.50 -15.17
N GLN A 168 7.32 -31.92 -15.81
CA GLN A 168 8.42 -31.29 -15.08
C GLN A 168 7.86 -30.20 -14.13
N PRO A 169 8.09 -30.29 -12.81
CA PRO A 169 7.52 -29.33 -11.87
C PRO A 169 8.02 -27.92 -12.15
N GLN A 170 7.10 -26.96 -12.19
CA GLN A 170 7.49 -25.54 -12.25
C GLN A 170 8.33 -25.21 -11.01
N ARG A 171 9.49 -24.60 -11.21
CA ARG A 171 10.33 -24.16 -10.10
C ARG A 171 9.90 -22.77 -9.67
N ARG A 172 9.83 -22.55 -8.36
CA ARG A 172 9.59 -21.25 -7.74
C ARG A 172 10.62 -21.02 -6.65
N ARG A 173 10.82 -19.76 -6.31
CA ARG A 173 11.68 -19.33 -5.22
C ARG A 173 10.94 -18.30 -4.39
N TYR A 174 10.91 -18.55 -3.09
CA TYR A 174 10.54 -17.54 -2.11
C TYR A 174 11.78 -16.77 -1.68
N VAL A 175 11.65 -15.46 -1.58
CA VAL A 175 12.67 -14.56 -1.03
C VAL A 175 12.00 -13.68 0.02
N LEU A 176 12.40 -13.84 1.27
CA LEU A 176 12.09 -12.91 2.34
C LEU A 176 13.13 -11.80 2.31
N GLN A 177 12.65 -10.56 2.20
CA GLN A 177 13.52 -9.39 2.14
C GLN A 177 12.92 -8.27 2.97
N GLN A 178 13.78 -7.52 3.65
CA GLN A 178 13.37 -6.34 4.39
C GLN A 178 13.67 -5.07 3.60
N ALA A 179 12.76 -4.11 3.67
CA ALA A 179 12.97 -2.78 3.11
C ALA A 179 12.26 -1.72 3.95
N LYS A 180 12.83 -0.52 3.96
CA LYS A 180 12.23 0.63 4.63
C LYS A 180 10.99 1.06 3.84
N ASN A 181 9.86 1.16 4.53
CA ASN A 181 8.61 1.66 3.98
C ASN A 181 8.13 2.83 4.82
N LEU A 182 8.28 4.05 4.29
CA LEU A 182 7.82 5.36 4.82
C LEU A 182 8.20 5.70 6.27
N ARG A 183 7.82 4.86 7.24
CA ARG A 183 8.00 5.06 8.69
C ARG A 183 8.63 3.87 9.42
N MET A 184 8.67 2.69 8.80
CA MET A 184 9.13 1.47 9.47
C MET A 184 9.80 0.48 8.52
N MET A 185 10.67 -0.36 9.07
CA MET A 185 11.17 -1.53 8.36
C MET A 185 10.01 -2.50 8.14
N THR A 186 9.87 -3.02 6.92
CA THR A 186 8.81 -3.96 6.56
C THR A 186 9.43 -5.19 5.90
N LEU A 187 8.99 -6.36 6.33
CA LEU A 187 9.25 -7.64 5.68
C LEU A 187 8.35 -7.79 4.46
N TYR A 188 8.97 -8.13 3.34
CA TYR A 188 8.33 -8.47 2.09
C TYR A 188 8.64 -9.91 1.74
N VAL A 189 7.69 -10.55 1.06
CA VAL A 189 7.92 -11.80 0.35
C VAL A 189 7.89 -11.50 -1.14
N ARG A 190 8.94 -11.93 -1.83
CA ARG A 190 8.99 -12.02 -3.30
C ARG A 190 8.89 -13.48 -3.71
N VAL A 191 8.09 -13.73 -4.75
CA VAL A 191 7.96 -15.02 -5.42
C VAL A 191 8.46 -14.87 -6.85
N ASP A 192 9.50 -15.62 -7.21
CA ASP A 192 10.12 -15.56 -8.54
C ASP A 192 10.52 -16.96 -9.07
N ASP A 193 10.92 -17.04 -10.34
CA ASP A 193 11.38 -18.29 -10.99
C ASP A 193 12.87 -18.59 -10.78
N GLY A 194 13.52 -17.90 -9.85
CA GLY A 194 14.96 -17.95 -9.62
C GLY A 194 15.66 -16.63 -9.98
N PRO A 195 16.99 -16.54 -9.78
CA PRO A 195 17.77 -15.37 -10.19
C PRO A 195 17.55 -15.05 -11.67
N GLY A 196 17.18 -13.82 -12.00
CA GLY A 196 16.88 -13.39 -13.38
C GLY A 196 15.58 -13.94 -13.97
N GLY A 197 14.84 -14.78 -13.21
CA GLY A 197 13.55 -15.32 -13.63
C GLY A 197 12.40 -14.32 -13.45
N ARG A 198 11.22 -14.70 -13.95
CA ARG A 198 10.00 -13.90 -13.82
C ARG A 198 9.64 -13.73 -12.34
N VAL A 199 9.35 -12.49 -11.93
CA VAL A 199 8.76 -12.21 -10.62
C VAL A 199 7.24 -12.31 -10.72
N HIS A 200 6.63 -13.17 -9.91
CA HIS A 200 5.17 -13.36 -9.88
C HIS A 200 4.49 -12.38 -8.93
N LYS A 201 5.09 -12.15 -7.77
CA LYS A 201 4.51 -11.28 -6.75
C LYS A 201 5.58 -10.76 -5.80
N VAL A 202 5.45 -9.49 -5.41
CA VAL A 202 6.11 -8.92 -4.23
C VAL A 202 5.01 -8.36 -3.34
N SER A 203 5.00 -8.75 -2.06
CA SER A 203 3.95 -8.31 -1.13
C SER A 203 4.50 -8.08 0.27
N PRO A 204 4.08 -6.99 0.94
CA PRO A 204 4.43 -6.78 2.35
C PRO A 204 3.70 -7.81 3.20
N VAL A 205 4.41 -8.38 4.16
CA VAL A 205 3.88 -9.42 5.07
C VAL A 205 3.83 -8.92 6.50
N CYS A 206 4.79 -8.11 6.94
CA CYS A 206 4.95 -7.79 8.35
C CYS A 206 5.76 -6.52 8.55
N PRO A 207 5.31 -5.53 9.37
CA PRO A 207 6.24 -4.54 9.89
C PRO A 207 7.23 -5.25 10.81
N MET A 208 8.52 -4.90 10.75
CA MET A 208 9.57 -5.58 11.49
C MET A 208 10.08 -4.72 12.65
N VAL A 209 10.36 -5.39 13.77
CA VAL A 209 11.28 -4.87 14.79
C VAL A 209 12.72 -5.30 14.46
N THR A 210 13.70 -4.46 14.76
CA THR A 210 15.10 -4.68 14.34
C THR A 210 15.79 -5.86 15.02
N PHE A 211 15.32 -6.30 16.19
CA PHE A 211 16.06 -7.22 17.06
C PHE A 211 15.66 -8.70 16.95
N ASN A 212 14.73 -9.04 16.06
CA ASN A 212 14.31 -10.43 15.90
C ASN A 212 14.12 -10.80 14.44
N GLU A 213 14.81 -11.84 14.02
CA GLU A 213 14.76 -12.33 12.66
C GLU A 213 13.44 -13.08 12.39
N PRO A 214 12.82 -12.87 11.22
CA PRO A 214 11.65 -13.63 10.84
C PRO A 214 12.02 -15.09 10.56
N VAL A 215 11.15 -16.01 10.95
CA VAL A 215 11.29 -17.43 10.65
C VAL A 215 10.39 -17.78 9.47
N ALA A 216 10.95 -18.53 8.52
CA ALA A 216 10.23 -18.98 7.33
C ALA A 216 10.43 -20.48 7.09
N GLN A 217 9.39 -21.16 6.63
CA GLN A 217 9.45 -22.57 6.26
C GLN A 217 8.42 -22.87 5.17
N VAL A 218 8.80 -23.69 4.18
CA VAL A 218 7.90 -24.15 3.11
C VAL A 218 7.27 -25.48 3.53
N ASP A 219 5.95 -25.60 3.38
CA ASP A 219 5.22 -26.84 3.66
C ASP A 219 5.26 -27.83 2.46
N PRO A 220 4.83 -29.10 2.63
CA PRO A 220 4.80 -30.07 1.53
C PRO A 220 3.89 -29.69 0.34
N ALA A 221 2.92 -28.80 0.55
CA ALA A 221 2.07 -28.27 -0.51
C ALA A 221 2.69 -27.03 -1.21
N GLY A 222 3.93 -26.67 -0.86
CA GLY A 222 4.65 -25.53 -1.41
C GLY A 222 4.19 -24.18 -0.86
N ASN A 223 3.36 -24.12 0.17
CA ASN A 223 3.00 -22.85 0.81
C ASN A 223 4.11 -22.39 1.75
N LEU A 224 4.37 -21.10 1.75
CA LEU A 224 5.34 -20.47 2.64
C LEU A 224 4.68 -20.04 3.95
N HIS A 225 5.17 -20.56 5.06
CA HIS A 225 4.83 -20.14 6.41
C HIS A 225 5.85 -19.10 6.88
N VAL A 226 5.39 -17.91 7.26
CA VAL A 226 6.23 -16.83 7.77
C VAL A 226 5.76 -16.42 9.15
N LEU A 227 6.67 -16.37 10.11
CA LEU A 227 6.44 -15.85 11.45
C LEU A 227 7.44 -14.73 11.72
N CYS A 228 6.94 -13.56 12.06
CA CYS A 228 7.76 -12.36 12.28
C CYS A 228 7.24 -11.59 13.49
N GLN A 229 8.13 -10.90 14.18
CA GLN A 229 7.75 -10.03 15.29
C GLN A 229 7.48 -8.61 14.77
N SER A 230 6.28 -8.10 15.06
CA SER A 230 5.77 -6.82 14.56
C SER A 230 5.66 -5.72 15.61
N GLY A 231 5.89 -6.07 16.87
CA GLY A 231 5.95 -5.13 17.99
C GLY A 231 6.63 -5.77 19.20
N ALA A 232 6.66 -5.08 20.34
CA ALA A 232 7.35 -5.56 21.55
C ALA A 232 6.88 -6.95 22.00
N ARG A 233 5.58 -7.25 21.88
CA ARG A 233 4.98 -8.54 22.27
C ARG A 233 4.09 -9.16 21.21
N ILE A 234 4.07 -8.62 19.99
CA ILE A 234 3.16 -9.04 18.90
C ILE A 234 3.96 -9.77 17.81
N TYR A 235 3.44 -10.91 17.37
CA TYR A 235 3.91 -11.66 16.22
C TYR A 235 2.83 -11.73 15.15
N ASN A 236 3.24 -11.64 13.89
CA ASN A 236 2.38 -11.89 12.75
C ASN A 236 2.79 -13.21 12.12
N TYR A 237 1.81 -14.06 11.88
CA TYR A 237 1.96 -15.32 11.17
C TYR A 237 1.18 -15.23 9.86
N SER A 238 1.83 -15.52 8.75
CA SER A 238 1.20 -15.54 7.43
C SER A 238 1.52 -16.81 6.67
N VAL A 239 0.58 -17.29 5.86
CA VAL A 239 0.78 -18.39 4.93
C VAL A 239 0.53 -17.90 3.51
N LEU A 240 1.51 -18.06 2.63
CA LEU A 240 1.48 -17.60 1.24
C LEU A 240 1.46 -18.79 0.28
N SER A 241 0.66 -18.70 -0.78
CA SER A 241 0.65 -19.69 -1.88
C SER A 241 1.91 -19.60 -2.75
N PRO A 242 2.19 -20.61 -3.60
CA PRO A 242 3.22 -20.55 -4.64
C PRO A 242 3.08 -19.40 -5.65
N ASP A 243 1.93 -18.71 -5.67
CA ASP A 243 1.68 -17.52 -6.50
C ASP A 243 1.83 -16.20 -5.70
N GLY A 244 2.18 -16.29 -4.42
CA GLY A 244 2.36 -15.14 -3.54
C GLY A 244 1.06 -14.59 -2.94
N LEU A 245 -0.05 -15.32 -3.01
CA LEU A 245 -1.31 -14.93 -2.36
C LEU A 245 -1.29 -15.29 -0.88
N ILE A 246 -1.60 -14.32 -0.01
CA ILE A 246 -1.71 -14.55 1.44
C ILE A 246 -3.04 -15.27 1.71
N LYS A 247 -2.96 -16.56 2.06
CA LYS A 247 -4.10 -17.42 2.39
C LYS A 247 -4.52 -17.27 3.85
N ILE A 248 -3.54 -17.16 4.74
CA ILE A 248 -3.75 -17.06 6.18
C ILE A 248 -2.96 -15.87 6.69
N ARG A 249 -3.58 -15.11 7.59
CA ARG A 249 -2.92 -14.08 8.40
C ARG A 249 -3.50 -14.15 9.80
N HIS A 250 -2.65 -14.36 10.79
CA HIS A 250 -3.01 -14.36 12.20
C HIS A 250 -2.01 -13.54 13.00
N HIS A 251 -2.47 -13.02 14.12
CA HIS A 251 -1.63 -12.31 15.06
C HIS A 251 -1.55 -13.04 16.40
N TYR A 252 -0.42 -12.95 17.08
CA TYR A 252 -0.18 -13.61 18.36
C TYR A 252 0.46 -12.63 19.34
N ASN A 253 0.09 -12.73 20.61
CA ASN A 253 0.78 -12.07 21.71
C ASN A 253 1.70 -13.06 22.46
N ILE A 254 2.84 -12.57 22.93
CA ILE A 254 3.69 -13.33 23.84
C ILE A 254 2.98 -13.44 25.20
N VAL A 255 2.42 -14.61 25.50
CA VAL A 255 1.79 -14.98 26.78
C VAL A 255 2.33 -16.35 27.18
N GLY A 256 3.03 -16.43 28.31
CA GLY A 256 3.76 -17.62 28.74
C GLY A 256 5.02 -17.88 27.91
N SER A 257 4.85 -18.26 26.63
CA SER A 257 5.95 -18.53 25.71
C SER A 257 5.87 -17.67 24.44
N ARG A 258 7.00 -17.57 23.73
CA ARG A 258 7.07 -16.89 22.43
C ARG A 258 6.45 -17.79 21.34
N PRO A 259 5.65 -17.23 20.41
CA PRO A 259 5.22 -17.95 19.22
C PRO A 259 6.42 -18.47 18.43
N ARG A 260 6.36 -19.72 17.98
CA ARG A 260 7.36 -20.36 17.11
C ARG A 260 6.68 -21.25 16.08
N LEU A 261 7.30 -21.40 14.90
CA LEU A 261 6.85 -22.38 13.92
C LEU A 261 7.31 -23.78 14.37
N VAL A 262 6.40 -24.75 14.32
CA VAL A 262 6.70 -26.17 14.58
C VAL A 262 6.02 -27.04 13.54
N PHE A 263 6.67 -28.14 13.18
CA PHE A 263 6.08 -29.16 12.32
C PHE A 263 5.43 -30.25 13.19
N LYS A 264 4.12 -30.44 13.06
CA LYS A 264 3.35 -31.45 13.79
C LYS A 264 2.30 -32.06 12.87
N GLU A 265 2.19 -33.39 12.86
CA GLU A 265 1.17 -34.11 12.07
C GLU A 265 1.17 -33.72 10.57
N GLY A 266 2.36 -33.57 9.98
CA GLY A 266 2.49 -33.22 8.56
C GLY A 266 2.20 -31.75 8.22
N LYS A 267 1.94 -30.91 9.23
CA LYS A 267 1.56 -29.50 9.05
C LYS A 267 2.51 -28.59 9.84
N ILE A 268 2.75 -27.40 9.29
CA ILE A 268 3.44 -26.34 10.03
C ILE A 268 2.39 -25.53 10.80
N ILE A 269 2.54 -25.45 12.12
CA ILE A 269 1.65 -24.70 13.01
C ILE A 269 2.45 -23.72 13.87
N VAL A 270 1.76 -22.74 14.46
CA VAL A 270 2.35 -21.85 15.46
C VAL A 270 2.12 -22.46 16.83
N ALA A 271 3.20 -22.70 17.58
CA ALA A 271 3.15 -23.12 18.98
C ALA A 271 3.59 -21.97 19.89
N GLY A 272 2.93 -21.83 21.03
CA GLY A 272 3.22 -20.78 22.01
C GLY A 272 2.56 -19.44 21.72
N GLY A 273 2.54 -18.58 22.74
CA GLY A 273 1.79 -17.33 22.75
C GLY A 273 0.27 -17.52 22.71
N LEU A 274 -0.45 -16.39 22.67
CA LEU A 274 -1.90 -16.33 22.59
C LEU A 274 -2.32 -15.77 21.23
N LYS A 275 -3.09 -16.54 20.45
CA LYS A 275 -3.67 -16.07 19.20
C LYS A 275 -4.65 -14.93 19.47
N LEU A 276 -4.48 -13.81 18.78
CA LEU A 276 -5.38 -12.68 18.82
C LEU A 276 -6.49 -12.86 17.78
N LEU A 277 -7.64 -12.24 18.04
CA LEU A 277 -8.72 -12.11 17.07
C LEU A 277 -8.70 -10.69 16.54
N ARG A 278 -8.34 -10.52 15.27
CA ARG A 278 -8.33 -9.19 14.64
C ARG A 278 -9.21 -9.14 13.39
N PRO A 279 -9.82 -7.98 13.07
CA PRO A 279 -10.61 -7.82 11.85
C PRO A 279 -9.79 -8.03 10.56
N ASP A 280 -8.48 -7.75 10.62
CA ASP A 280 -7.55 -7.88 9.49
C ASP A 280 -6.91 -9.28 9.36
N ASP A 281 -7.31 -10.23 10.19
CA ASP A 281 -6.92 -11.63 10.04
C ASP A 281 -7.55 -12.27 8.80
N LEU A 282 -6.85 -13.21 8.19
CA LEU A 282 -7.31 -13.98 7.03
C LEU A 282 -7.37 -15.48 7.38
N PRO A 283 -8.46 -16.18 7.04
CA PRO A 283 -9.72 -15.65 6.53
C PRO A 283 -10.41 -14.73 7.56
N SER A 284 -11.04 -13.65 7.07
CA SER A 284 -11.76 -12.74 7.95
C SER A 284 -12.99 -13.44 8.53
N ARG A 285 -13.24 -13.21 9.82
CA ARG A 285 -14.31 -13.90 10.55
C ARG A 285 -15.73 -13.58 10.05
N ASN A 286 -15.90 -12.50 9.29
CA ASN A 286 -17.21 -12.01 8.81
C ASN A 286 -17.92 -12.91 7.77
N LYS A 287 -17.54 -14.19 7.64
CA LYS A 287 -18.29 -15.15 6.80
C LYS A 287 -19.20 -16.12 7.55
N ASN A 288 -19.17 -16.17 8.88
CA ASN A 288 -20.10 -17.00 9.65
C ASN A 288 -20.85 -16.16 10.68
N ASN A 289 -22.18 -16.23 10.64
CA ASN A 289 -23.11 -15.78 11.69
C ASN A 289 -22.97 -16.58 13.00
N GLU A 290 -21.74 -16.86 13.44
CA GLU A 290 -21.47 -17.47 14.73
C GLU A 290 -21.05 -16.39 15.72
N LYS A 291 -21.99 -16.09 16.63
CA LYS A 291 -21.72 -15.31 17.83
C LYS A 291 -20.48 -15.92 18.52
N PRO A 292 -19.51 -15.10 18.99
CA PRO A 292 -18.32 -15.62 19.64
C PRO A 292 -18.71 -16.48 20.83
N LYS A 293 -18.42 -17.79 20.76
CA LYS A 293 -18.36 -18.62 21.95
C LYS A 293 -17.06 -18.25 22.66
N LEU A 294 -17.17 -17.43 23.71
CA LEU A 294 -16.13 -17.29 24.70
C LEU A 294 -15.94 -18.69 25.32
N ILE A 295 -14.83 -19.36 24.99
CA ILE A 295 -14.38 -20.52 25.76
C ILE A 295 -13.73 -19.93 27.00
N LEU A 296 -14.54 -19.59 28.00
CA LEU A 296 -14.05 -19.41 29.36
C LEU A 296 -13.66 -20.80 29.90
N PRO A 297 -12.52 -20.93 30.59
CA PRO A 297 -12.26 -22.15 31.37
C PRO A 297 -13.42 -22.36 32.35
N GLU A 298 -13.89 -23.60 32.46
CA GLU A 298 -14.97 -23.97 33.39
C GLU A 298 -14.52 -23.67 34.83
N THR A 299 -14.86 -22.48 35.32
CA THR A 299 -14.64 -22.12 36.71
C THR A 299 -15.66 -22.89 37.54
N VAL A 300 -15.15 -23.80 38.36
CA VAL A 300 -15.85 -24.55 39.41
C VAL A 300 -16.89 -23.66 40.09
N THR A 301 -18.17 -23.96 39.86
CA THR A 301 -19.32 -23.36 40.51
C THR A 301 -19.30 -23.70 41.99
N LYS A 302 -18.73 -22.81 42.81
CA LYS A 302 -19.10 -22.74 44.23
C LYS A 302 -20.39 -21.91 44.35
N PRO A 303 -21.46 -22.43 44.97
CA PRO A 303 -22.69 -21.65 45.14
C PRO A 303 -22.44 -20.46 46.08
N ILE A 304 -22.94 -19.30 45.67
CA ILE A 304 -22.93 -18.04 46.44
C ILE A 304 -23.84 -18.22 47.67
N PRO A 305 -23.42 -17.84 48.89
CA PRO A 305 -24.29 -17.91 50.06
C PRO A 305 -25.45 -16.90 49.94
N VAL A 306 -26.67 -17.39 50.15
CA VAL A 306 -27.91 -16.59 50.14
C VAL A 306 -27.94 -15.71 51.39
N ILE A 307 -27.79 -14.39 51.21
CA ILE A 307 -28.04 -13.41 52.25
C ILE A 307 -29.57 -13.23 52.35
N ARG A 308 -30.16 -13.53 53.50
CA ARG A 308 -31.57 -13.24 53.79
C ARG A 308 -31.71 -11.82 54.34
N GLU A 309 -32.67 -11.07 53.83
CA GLU A 309 -33.00 -9.73 54.34
C GLU A 309 -33.54 -9.81 55.78
N PRO A 310 -33.23 -8.82 56.64
CA PRO A 310 -33.74 -8.78 58.01
C PRO A 310 -35.25 -8.47 58.02
N VAL A 311 -36.02 -9.33 58.68
CA VAL A 311 -37.46 -9.18 58.89
C VAL A 311 -37.70 -8.01 59.85
N ALA A 312 -38.51 -7.02 59.44
CA ALA A 312 -38.92 -5.93 60.29
C ALA A 312 -39.89 -6.42 61.39
N GLU A 313 -39.55 -6.19 62.66
CA GLU A 313 -40.41 -6.46 63.80
C GLU A 313 -41.67 -5.57 63.77
N ARG A 314 -42.85 -6.19 63.69
CA ARG A 314 -44.11 -5.53 64.01
C ARG A 314 -44.22 -5.41 65.53
N LYS A 315 -44.24 -4.17 66.04
CA LYS A 315 -44.68 -3.85 67.41
C LYS A 315 -46.10 -4.39 67.64
N LYS A 316 -46.28 -5.23 68.64
CA LYS A 316 -47.60 -5.58 69.20
C LYS A 316 -48.01 -4.52 70.22
N GLN A 317 -49.26 -4.04 70.11
CA GLN A 317 -50.04 -3.59 71.26
C GLN A 317 -50.52 -4.82 72.04
#